data_AF-S9QHY3-F1
#
_entry.id   AF-S9QHY3-F1
#
_cell.length_a   1.000
_cell.length_b   1.000
_cell.length_c   1.000
_cell.angle_alpha   90.00
_cell.angle_beta   90.00
_cell.angle_gamma   90.00
#
_symmetry.space_group_name_H-M   'P 1'
#
loop_
_entity.id
_entity.type
_entity.pdbx_description
1 polymer ?
#
loop_
_entity_poly.entity_id
_entity_poly.type
_entity_poly.pdbx_seq_one_letter_code
_entity_poly.pdbx_strand_id
1 'polypeptide(L)' 'MFSDNEGRMLPGQVWVPRPPMGPPGYLAGEATFSATPLSWTPARWVRLARSLQEGRPVEQPSVVACRYTSAGR' A
#
# COMPACT_ATOMS: atom_id res chain seq x y z
N MET A 1 -7.60 -2.07 4.40
CA MET A 1 -6.86 -0.84 4.04
C MET A 1 -7.85 0.10 3.38
N PHE A 2 -8.63 0.80 4.19
CA PHE A 2 -9.49 1.89 3.75
C PHE A 2 -9.24 2.99 4.76
N SER A 3 -8.50 4.01 4.37
CA SER A 3 -8.68 5.29 5.04
C SER A 3 -10.00 5.79 4.49
N ASP A 4 -11.04 5.47 5.26
CA ASP A 4 -12.43 5.82 5.03
C ASP A 4 -12.66 7.29 5.39
N ASN A 5 -11.79 8.18 4.87
CA ASN A 5 -12.10 9.59 4.89
C ASN A 5 -12.97 9.92 3.68
N GLU A 6 -13.83 10.93 3.83
CA GLU A 6 -14.78 11.34 2.80
C GLU A 6 -14.08 11.66 1.45
N GLY A 7 -12.80 12.07 1.51
CA GLY A 7 -11.95 12.37 0.36
C GLY A 7 -11.30 11.15 -0.33
N ARG A 8 -11.53 9.92 0.15
CA ARG A 8 -10.94 8.67 -0.37
C ARG A 8 -9.40 8.68 -0.44
N MET A 9 -8.75 9.43 0.45
CA MET A 9 -7.30 9.54 0.47
C MET A 9 -6.67 8.34 1.17
N LEU A 10 -5.58 7.81 0.63
CA LEU A 10 -4.79 6.77 1.31
C LEU A 10 -3.63 7.40 2.10
N PRO A 11 -3.51 7.11 3.41
CA PRO A 11 -2.53 7.71 4.30
C PRO A 11 -1.19 6.99 4.16
N GLY A 12 -0.14 7.59 4.69
CA GLY A 12 1.15 6.92 4.85
C GLY A 12 1.13 5.83 5.94
N GLN A 13 0.36 6.03 7.01
CA GLN A 13 0.28 5.11 8.16
C GLN A 13 -1.13 5.05 8.73
N VAL A 14 -1.42 3.94 9.42
CA VAL A 14 -2.65 3.74 10.19
C VAL A 14 -2.34 3.24 11.58
N TRP A 15 -3.23 3.49 12.54
CA TRP A 15 -3.11 2.93 13.89
C TRP A 15 -3.24 1.40 13.86
N VAL A 16 -2.36 0.69 14.59
CA VAL A 16 -2.39 -0.77 14.70
C VAL A 16 -3.24 -1.21 15.90
N PRO A 17 -3.93 -2.37 15.85
CA PRO A 17 -4.73 -2.88 16.97
C PRO A 17 -3.88 -3.56 18.07
N ARG A 18 -2.59 -3.20 18.23
CA ARG A 18 -1.67 -3.86 19.16
C ARG A 18 -0.89 -2.82 19.99
N PRO A 19 -0.70 -3.05 21.31
CA PRO A 19 0.13 -2.19 22.15
C PRO A 19 1.61 -2.11 21.69
N PRO A 20 2.27 -0.94 21.89
CA PRO A 20 1.69 0.31 22.37
C PRO A 20 0.85 0.98 21.27
N MET A 21 -0.44 1.13 21.54
CA MET A 21 -1.36 1.90 20.71
C MET A 21 -1.32 3.35 21.18
N GLY A 22 -1.68 4.29 20.30
CA GLY A 22 -1.75 5.70 20.65
C GLY A 22 -2.70 5.98 21.82
N PRO A 23 -2.76 7.24 22.30
CA PRO A 23 -3.73 7.66 23.31
C PRO A 23 -5.15 7.18 23.02
N PRO A 24 -6.01 7.02 24.04
CA PRO A 24 -7.42 6.70 23.84
C PRO A 24 -8.05 7.63 22.79
N GLY A 25 -8.86 7.09 21.89
CA GLY A 25 -9.54 7.87 20.84
C GLY A 25 -9.04 7.66 19.42
N TYR A 26 -8.00 6.84 19.21
CA TYR A 26 -7.54 6.44 17.86
C TYR A 26 -7.98 5.02 17.53
N LEU A 27 -8.75 4.86 16.45
CA LEU A 27 -9.25 3.54 16.04
C LEU A 27 -8.25 2.83 15.15
N ALA A 28 -8.13 1.52 15.32
CA ALA A 28 -7.27 0.70 14.48
C ALA A 28 -7.69 0.79 13.01
N GLY A 29 -6.72 1.00 12.13
CA GLY A 29 -6.96 1.20 10.70
C GLY A 29 -7.24 2.63 10.27
N GLU A 30 -7.49 3.56 11.21
CA GLU A 30 -7.60 4.98 10.89
C GLU A 30 -6.24 5.59 10.56
N ALA A 31 -6.26 6.57 9.67
CA ALA A 31 -5.07 7.36 9.35
C ALA A 31 -4.49 7.99 10.62
N THR A 32 -3.17 7.91 10.77
CA THR A 32 -2.46 8.68 11.80
C THR A 32 -2.29 10.13 11.33
N PHE A 33 -1.64 10.98 12.13
CA PHE A 33 -1.26 12.34 11.76
C PHE A 33 -0.11 12.45 10.73
N SER A 34 0.28 11.33 10.12
CA SER A 34 1.22 11.33 9.00
C SER A 34 0.56 11.85 7.71
N ALA A 35 1.35 12.00 6.65
CA ALA A 35 0.88 12.51 5.36
C ALA A 35 -0.35 11.74 4.84
N THR A 36 -1.44 12.49 4.61
CA THR A 36 -2.70 12.00 4.03
C THR A 36 -3.21 13.05 3.02
N PRO A 37 -3.19 12.77 1.71
CA PRO A 37 -2.67 11.55 1.09
C PRO A 37 -1.13 11.52 1.12
N LEU A 38 -0.56 10.32 1.15
CA LEU A 38 0.83 10.11 0.77
C LEU A 38 0.83 9.62 -0.68
N SER A 39 1.22 10.43 -1.67
CA SER A 39 1.07 10.08 -3.11
C SER A 39 1.61 8.71 -3.52
N TRP A 40 2.58 8.16 -2.77
CA TRP A 40 3.06 6.80 -2.97
C TRP A 40 1.99 5.71 -2.72
N THR A 41 1.12 5.85 -1.72
CA THR A 41 0.10 4.84 -1.40
C THR A 41 -0.99 4.70 -2.47
N PRO A 42 -1.62 5.76 -3.03
CA PRO A 42 -2.52 5.61 -4.16
C PRO A 42 -1.79 5.12 -5.42
N ALA A 43 -0.53 5.53 -5.66
CA ALA A 43 0.25 5.00 -6.79
C ALA A 43 0.48 3.48 -6.66
N ARG A 44 0.78 2.99 -5.45
CA ARG A 44 0.93 1.54 -5.17
C ARG A 44 -0.38 0.80 -5.34
N TRP A 45 -1.51 1.39 -4.93
CA TRP A 45 -2.84 0.82 -5.06
C TRP A 45 -3.24 0.62 -6.52
N VAL A 46 -3.12 1.66 -7.36
CA VAL A 46 -3.39 1.57 -8.80
C VAL A 46 -2.49 0.54 -9.48
N ARG A 47 -1.19 0.56 -9.15
CA ARG A 47 -0.23 -0.39 -9.71
C ARG A 47 -0.54 -1.84 -9.32
N LEU A 48 -0.98 -2.07 -8.09
CA LEU A 48 -1.41 -3.39 -7.65
C LEU A 48 -2.68 -3.84 -8.40
N ALA A 49 -3.68 -2.98 -8.54
CA ALA A 49 -4.90 -3.29 -9.29
C ALA A 49 -4.56 -3.72 -10.73
N ARG A 50 -3.64 -3.00 -11.38
CA ARG A 50 -3.19 -3.38 -12.72
C ARG A 50 -2.41 -4.70 -12.74
N SER A 51 -1.53 -4.93 -11.78
CA SER A 51 -0.79 -6.20 -11.67
C SER A 51 -1.70 -7.41 -11.43
N LEU A 52 -2.79 -7.24 -10.67
CA LEU A 52 -3.79 -8.29 -10.48
C LEU A 52 -4.53 -8.60 -11.79
N GLN A 53 -4.87 -7.57 -12.57
CA GLN A 53 -5.49 -7.73 -13.89
C GLN A 53 -4.58 -8.47 -14.89
N GLU A 54 -3.27 -8.19 -14.86
CA GLU A 54 -2.28 -8.78 -15.77
C GLU A 54 -1.71 -10.12 -15.27
N GLY A 55 -2.06 -10.54 -14.05
CA GLY A 55 -1.53 -11.76 -13.41
C GLY A 55 -0.03 -11.71 -13.09
N ARG A 56 0.61 -10.53 -13.16
CA ARG A 56 2.04 -10.34 -12.90
C ARG A 56 2.34 -8.90 -12.45
N PRO A 57 3.46 -8.64 -11.76
CA PRO A 57 3.90 -7.29 -11.47
C PRO A 57 4.14 -6.48 -12.76
N VAL A 58 3.32 -5.45 -13.03
CA VAL A 58 3.44 -4.67 -14.28
C VAL A 58 4.66 -3.76 -14.33
N GLU A 59 5.20 -3.38 -13.16
CA GLU A 59 6.32 -2.46 -13.07
C GLU A 59 7.69 -3.14 -13.04
N GLN A 60 7.72 -4.47 -13.00
CA GLN A 60 8.98 -5.21 -12.95
C GLN A 60 9.69 -5.07 -14.32
N PRO A 61 10.92 -4.52 -14.36
CA PRO A 61 11.65 -4.39 -15.62
C PRO A 61 11.98 -5.77 -16.21
N SER A 62 11.46 -6.05 -17.40
CA SER A 62 11.60 -7.36 -18.05
C SER A 62 13.05 -7.74 -18.29
N VAL A 63 13.92 -6.79 -18.65
CA VAL A 63 15.36 -7.04 -18.87
C VAL A 63 16.08 -7.50 -17.60
N VAL A 64 15.65 -7.03 -16.42
CA VAL A 64 16.21 -7.42 -15.13
C VAL A 64 15.64 -8.77 -14.71
N ALA A 65 14.32 -8.94 -14.82
CA ALA A 65 13.66 -10.22 -14.53
C ALA A 65 14.24 -11.36 -15.40
N CYS A 66 14.35 -11.16 -16.70
CA CYS A 66 14.91 -12.14 -17.64
C CYS A 66 16.32 -12.61 -17.24
N ARG A 67 17.12 -11.75 -16.61
CA ARG A 67 18.48 -12.10 -16.17
C ARG A 67 18.52 -12.82 -14.81
N TYR A 68 17.63 -12.46 -13.88
CA TYR A 68 17.78 -12.84 -12.46
C TYR A 68 16.62 -13.66 -11.90
N THR A 69 15.52 -13.82 -12.64
CA THR A 69 14.34 -14.58 -12.20
C THR A 69 14.08 -15.83 -13.05
N SER A 70 15.01 -16.21 -13.94
CA SER A 70 14.91 -17.38 -14.79
C SER A 70 14.69 -18.66 -13.97
N ALA A 71 13.60 -19.34 -14.31
CA ALA A 71 13.14 -20.64 -13.86
C ALA A 71 14.23 -21.56 -13.26
N GLY A 72 14.16 -21.72 -11.96
CA GLY A 72 14.94 -22.64 -11.14
C GLY A 72 14.12 -23.08 -9.92
N ARG A 73 12.87 -23.47 -10.16
CA ARG A 73 12.07 -24.37 -9.34
C ARG A 73 11.16 -25.16 -10.25
#